data_AF-A0A6J6TV78-F1
#
_entry.id   AF-A0A6J6TV78-F1
#
_cell.length_a   1.000
_cell.length_b   1.000
_cell.length_c   1.000
_cell.angle_alpha   90.00
_cell.angle_beta   90.00
_cell.angle_gamma   90.00
#
_symmetry.space_group_name_H-M   'P 1'
#
loop_
_entity.id
_entity.type
_entity.pdbx_description
1 polymer ?
#
loop_
_entity_poly.entity_id
_entity_poly.type
_entity_poly.pdbx_seq_one_letter_code
_entity_poly.pdbx_strand_id
1 'polypeptide(L)'
;MADLKARMKLKYRAMTTETTHTLTENRRSFLQLVSSTEDRTLWEHPVLDIFAPPAREVPAQKAKLYLVPSTFGEDLEADEMPIPTSASELPELHAWTMKFIVSVVEVWGGRRQPAQLIRWCHRVIYMELLKSAGTQREIGKIKSIHQSEPFDGICESTVVIRFGARYRSAVIRFEGVDGRWLCTALHLL
;
A
#
# COMPACT_ATOMS: atom_id res chain seq x y z
N MET A 1 14.17 46.90 -32.22
CA MET A 1 15.50 46.62 -32.79
C MET A 1 16.44 46.39 -31.61
N ALA A 2 16.67 45.11 -31.28
CA ALA A 2 17.96 44.41 -31.39
C ALA A 2 18.78 44.57 -30.09
N ASP A 3 18.70 43.63 -29.14
CA ASP A 3 19.43 42.34 -29.07
C ASP A 3 20.82 42.52 -28.42
N LEU A 4 21.06 41.86 -27.27
CA LEU A 4 22.13 40.85 -27.12
C LEU A 4 22.29 40.45 -25.63
N LYS A 5 21.66 39.33 -25.26
CA LYS A 5 21.92 38.57 -24.03
C LYS A 5 23.30 37.90 -24.12
N ALA A 6 24.31 38.39 -23.40
CA ALA A 6 25.58 37.68 -23.25
C ALA A 6 25.50 36.67 -22.09
N ARG A 7 25.12 35.44 -22.42
CA ARG A 7 25.21 34.26 -21.55
C ARG A 7 26.67 33.85 -21.34
N MET A 8 27.11 33.76 -20.08
CA MET A 8 28.32 33.06 -19.65
C MET A 8 28.22 31.58 -20.08
N LYS A 9 29.03 31.17 -21.06
CA LYS A 9 29.23 29.76 -21.43
C LYS A 9 30.36 29.20 -20.57
N LEU A 10 30.04 28.45 -19.52
CA LEU A 10 31.01 27.56 -18.88
C LEU A 10 31.31 26.41 -19.85
N LYS A 11 32.55 26.34 -20.35
CA LYS A 11 33.09 25.18 -21.07
C LYS A 11 33.39 24.08 -20.05
N TYR A 12 32.48 23.13 -19.90
CA TYR A 12 32.80 21.87 -19.24
C TYR A 12 33.51 20.94 -20.23
N ARG A 13 34.71 20.52 -19.83
CA ARG A 13 35.57 19.56 -20.50
C ARG A 13 34.86 18.20 -20.57
N ALA A 14 34.76 17.65 -21.77
CA ALA A 14 34.18 16.33 -22.04
C ALA A 14 34.97 15.25 -21.28
N MET A 15 34.25 14.45 -20.49
CA MET A 15 34.72 13.19 -19.95
C MET A 15 33.70 12.14 -20.38
N THR A 16 34.02 11.48 -21.48
CA THR A 16 33.24 10.39 -22.07
C THR A 16 33.43 9.13 -21.24
N THR A 17 32.40 8.75 -20.49
CA THR A 17 32.12 7.33 -20.23
C THR A 17 30.93 6.96 -21.08
N GLU A 18 31.21 6.45 -22.27
CA GLU A 18 30.22 5.74 -23.07
C GLU A 18 29.75 4.54 -22.24
N THR A 19 28.57 4.65 -21.65
CA THR A 19 27.81 3.50 -21.18
C THR A 19 26.62 3.41 -22.11
N THR A 20 26.78 2.58 -23.13
CA THR A 20 25.71 2.19 -24.04
C THR A 20 24.66 1.44 -23.22
N HIS A 21 23.72 2.17 -22.64
CA HIS A 21 22.47 1.59 -22.19
C HIS A 21 21.70 1.20 -23.45
N THR A 22 21.92 -0.01 -23.94
CA THR A 22 20.96 -0.66 -24.82
C THR A 22 19.65 -0.71 -24.04
N LEU A 23 18.71 0.17 -24.41
CA LEU A 23 17.31 0.00 -24.09
C LEU A 23 16.91 -1.37 -24.60
N THR A 24 16.86 -2.36 -23.71
CA THR A 24 16.14 -3.59 -24.00
C THR A 24 14.68 -3.18 -24.05
N GLU A 25 14.21 -2.89 -25.27
CA GLU A 25 12.80 -2.77 -25.58
C GLU A 25 12.07 -3.89 -24.83
N ASN A 26 11.13 -3.49 -23.98
CA ASN A 26 10.11 -4.38 -23.47
C ASN A 26 9.25 -4.80 -24.68
N ARG A 27 9.77 -5.72 -25.49
CA ARG A 27 9.01 -6.43 -26.50
C ARG A 27 7.93 -7.17 -25.74
N ARG A 28 6.77 -6.54 -25.58
CA ARG A 28 5.52 -7.29 -25.44
C ARG A 28 5.54 -8.27 -26.59
N SER A 29 5.75 -9.54 -26.28
CA SER A 29 5.70 -10.60 -27.25
C SER A 29 4.34 -10.50 -27.91
N PHE A 30 4.30 -10.14 -29.18
CA PHE A 30 3.09 -10.11 -30.00
C PHE A 30 2.67 -11.56 -30.30
N LEU A 31 2.46 -12.36 -29.26
CA LEU A 31 1.97 -13.72 -29.43
C LEU A 31 0.49 -13.59 -29.76
N GLN A 32 0.20 -13.64 -31.05
CA GLN A 32 -1.15 -13.79 -31.55
C GLN A 32 -1.51 -15.27 -31.44
N LEU A 33 -2.57 -15.59 -30.68
CA LEU A 33 -3.09 -16.94 -30.59
C LEU A 33 -3.60 -17.35 -31.99
N VAL A 34 -2.86 -18.21 -32.67
CA VAL A 34 -3.32 -18.86 -33.89
C VAL A 34 -3.96 -20.18 -33.50
N SER A 35 -5.12 -20.47 -34.07
CA SER A 35 -5.73 -21.80 -33.91
C SER A 35 -4.77 -22.81 -34.53
N SER A 36 -4.22 -23.72 -33.72
CA SER A 36 -3.55 -24.89 -34.28
C SER A 36 -4.60 -25.79 -34.94
N THR A 37 -4.27 -26.31 -36.12
CA THR A 37 -5.07 -27.32 -36.83
C THR A 37 -4.73 -28.73 -36.35
N GLU A 38 -3.80 -28.87 -35.41
CA GLU A 38 -3.30 -30.14 -34.91
C GLU A 38 -4.15 -30.63 -33.73
N ASP A 39 -4.26 -31.96 -33.61
CA ASP A 39 -4.99 -32.57 -32.51
C ASP A 39 -4.30 -32.26 -31.17
N ARG A 40 -5.09 -31.84 -30.19
CA ARG A 40 -4.62 -31.44 -28.85
C ARG A 40 -3.91 -32.59 -28.14
N THR A 41 -4.27 -33.83 -28.47
CA THR A 41 -3.66 -35.07 -27.92
C THR A 41 -2.18 -35.20 -28.25
N LEU A 42 -1.69 -34.60 -29.35
CA LEU A 42 -0.28 -34.62 -29.72
C LEU A 42 0.58 -33.78 -28.76
N TRP A 43 0.01 -32.76 -28.13
CA TRP A 43 0.69 -31.85 -27.20
C TRP A 43 0.74 -32.38 -25.77
N GLU A 44 -0.03 -33.43 -25.46
CA GLU A 44 -0.02 -34.13 -24.17
C GLU A 44 0.94 -35.34 -24.19
N HIS A 45 1.72 -35.50 -25.27
CA HIS A 45 2.58 -36.65 -25.43
C HIS A 45 3.81 -36.58 -24.49
N PRO A 46 4.09 -37.61 -23.68
CA PRO A 46 5.11 -37.59 -22.63
C PRO A 46 6.55 -37.37 -23.14
N VAL A 47 6.81 -37.57 -24.43
CA VAL A 47 8.11 -37.24 -25.05
C VAL A 47 8.36 -35.73 -25.12
N LEU A 48 7.30 -34.91 -25.21
CA LEU A 48 7.45 -33.45 -25.22
C LEU A 48 7.91 -32.90 -23.87
N ASP A 49 7.64 -33.62 -22.78
CA ASP A 49 8.10 -33.26 -21.43
C ASP A 49 9.57 -33.61 -21.15
N ILE A 50 10.22 -34.42 -22.00
CA ILE A 50 11.63 -34.84 -21.82
C ILE A 50 12.60 -33.64 -21.89
N PHE A 51 12.25 -32.62 -22.67
CA PHE A 51 13.01 -31.39 -22.80
C PHE A 51 12.30 -30.18 -22.19
N ALA A 52 11.23 -30.41 -21.42
CA ALA A 52 10.59 -29.33 -20.69
C ALA A 52 11.65 -28.68 -19.79
N PRO A 53 11.89 -27.37 -19.90
CA PRO A 53 12.75 -26.70 -18.93
C PRO A 53 12.18 -27.00 -17.54
N PRO A 54 13.04 -27.32 -16.56
CA PRO A 54 12.56 -27.64 -15.21
C PRO A 54 11.62 -26.53 -14.77
N ALA A 55 10.46 -26.91 -14.21
CA ALA A 55 9.46 -25.97 -13.73
C ALA A 55 10.18 -24.93 -12.86
N ARG A 56 10.36 -23.74 -13.41
CA ARG A 56 11.08 -22.68 -12.70
C ARG A 56 10.12 -22.24 -11.63
N GLU A 57 10.32 -22.70 -10.41
CA GLU A 57 9.67 -22.12 -9.24
C GLU A 57 10.04 -20.65 -9.26
N VAL A 58 9.14 -19.81 -9.77
CA VAL A 58 9.28 -18.38 -9.65
C VAL A 58 9.03 -18.14 -8.17
N PRO A 59 10.06 -17.81 -7.36
CA PRO A 59 9.79 -17.49 -5.96
C PRO A 59 8.76 -16.38 -5.98
N ALA A 60 7.67 -16.54 -5.22
CA ALA A 60 6.64 -15.52 -5.12
C ALA A 60 7.35 -14.20 -4.87
N GLN A 61 7.22 -13.27 -5.81
CA GLN A 61 7.92 -12.00 -5.75
C GLN A 61 7.35 -11.23 -4.55
N LYS A 62 7.98 -11.40 -3.39
CA LYS A 62 7.76 -10.56 -2.21
C LYS A 62 8.40 -9.22 -2.55
N ALA A 63 7.67 -8.39 -3.30
CA ALA A 63 8.11 -7.06 -3.62
C ALA A 63 8.30 -6.31 -2.31
N LYS A 64 9.54 -6.26 -1.82
CA LYS A 64 10.01 -5.35 -0.77
C LYS A 64 10.08 -3.94 -1.36
N LEU A 65 8.98 -3.46 -1.92
CA LEU A 65 8.86 -2.10 -2.38
C LEU A 65 8.79 -1.22 -1.12
N TYR A 66 9.99 -0.84 -0.69
CA TYR A 66 10.37 0.16 0.30
C TYR A 66 9.24 0.67 1.20
N LEU A 67 9.12 0.06 2.38
CA LEU A 67 8.42 0.63 3.51
C LEU A 67 9.30 1.71 4.11
N VAL A 68 9.36 2.90 3.50
CA VAL A 68 9.66 4.09 4.29
C VAL A 68 8.35 4.42 4.99
N PRO A 69 8.26 4.32 6.32
CA PRO A 69 7.01 4.61 6.99
C PRO A 69 6.58 6.05 6.74
N SER A 70 5.28 6.29 6.78
CA SER A 70 4.75 7.64 6.62
C SER A 70 5.20 8.55 7.78
N THR A 71 6.15 9.45 7.53
CA THR A 71 6.61 10.45 8.52
C THR A 71 5.79 11.72 8.53
N PHE A 72 4.83 11.89 7.59
CA PHE A 72 4.03 13.12 7.43
C PHE A 72 4.86 14.42 7.33
N GLY A 73 6.10 14.32 6.85
CA GLY A 73 7.01 15.47 6.74
C GLY A 73 7.67 15.87 8.06
N GLU A 74 7.66 15.00 9.07
CA GLU A 74 8.48 15.16 10.27
C GLU A 74 9.95 14.89 9.95
N ASP A 75 10.82 15.83 10.33
CA ASP A 75 12.28 15.68 10.24
C ASP A 75 12.74 14.88 11.46
N LEU A 76 12.77 13.55 11.31
CA LEU A 76 13.22 12.61 12.34
C LEU A 76 14.71 12.30 12.17
N GLU A 77 15.43 12.19 13.27
CA GLU A 77 16.80 11.65 13.26
C GLU A 77 16.78 10.16 12.89
N ALA A 78 17.93 9.64 12.45
CA ALA A 78 18.01 8.28 11.90
C ALA A 78 17.69 7.18 12.94
N ASP A 79 17.97 7.43 14.21
CA ASP A 79 17.67 6.56 15.36
C ASP A 79 16.23 6.70 15.88
N GLU A 80 15.52 7.77 15.50
CA GLU A 80 14.11 8.00 15.81
C GLU A 80 13.16 7.51 14.69
N MET A 81 13.71 7.14 13.53
CA MET A 81 12.92 6.70 12.39
C MET A 81 12.15 5.40 12.73
N PRO A 82 10.83 5.35 12.50
CA PRO A 82 10.05 4.12 12.71
C PRO A 82 10.61 2.94 11.90
N ILE A 83 10.62 1.77 12.51
CA ILE A 83 11.18 0.56 11.88
C ILE A 83 10.04 -0.23 11.24
N PRO A 84 10.06 -0.44 9.92
CA PRO A 84 9.05 -1.25 9.23
C PRO A 84 8.99 -2.67 9.76
N THR A 85 7.78 -3.20 9.92
CA THR A 85 7.53 -4.57 10.39
C THR A 85 6.69 -5.34 9.36
N SER A 86 7.08 -6.59 9.10
CA SER A 86 6.34 -7.49 8.20
C SER A 86 4.95 -7.79 8.74
N ALA A 87 3.95 -7.91 7.87
CA ALA A 87 2.58 -8.29 8.27
C ALA A 87 2.53 -9.64 8.99
N SER A 88 3.47 -10.55 8.70
CA SER A 88 3.57 -11.85 9.35
C SER A 88 3.96 -11.80 10.84
N GLU A 89 4.57 -10.70 11.28
CA GLU A 89 5.03 -10.49 12.65
C GLU A 89 4.07 -9.63 13.47
N LEU A 90 2.96 -9.20 12.85
CA LEU A 90 1.95 -8.33 13.44
C LEU A 90 0.73 -9.12 13.90
N PRO A 91 -0.14 -8.52 14.75
CA PRO A 91 -1.43 -9.12 15.08
C PRO A 91 -2.27 -9.39 13.83
N GLU A 92 -3.11 -10.43 13.89
CA GLU A 92 -4.02 -10.78 12.79
C GLU A 92 -4.84 -9.57 12.34
N LEU A 93 -4.77 -9.29 11.04
CA LEU A 93 -5.16 -8.02 10.45
C LEU A 93 -6.66 -7.75 10.57
N HIS A 94 -7.49 -8.76 10.36
CA HIS A 94 -8.94 -8.61 10.41
C HIS A 94 -9.43 -8.32 11.84
N ALA A 95 -8.96 -9.10 12.81
CA ALA A 95 -9.25 -8.93 14.23
C ALA A 95 -8.75 -7.57 14.73
N TRP A 96 -7.55 -7.16 14.32
CA TRP A 96 -7.02 -5.85 14.62
C TRP A 96 -7.91 -4.73 14.07
N THR A 97 -8.25 -4.81 12.78
CA THR A 97 -9.08 -3.81 12.09
C THR A 97 -10.46 -3.71 12.74
N MET A 98 -11.07 -4.84 13.09
CA MET A 98 -12.36 -4.87 13.78
C MET A 98 -12.27 -4.18 15.16
N LYS A 99 -11.25 -4.49 15.96
CA LYS A 99 -11.02 -3.84 17.26
C LYS A 99 -10.82 -2.33 17.11
N PHE A 100 -10.02 -1.93 16.12
CA PHE A 100 -9.73 -0.53 15.83
C PHE A 100 -11.00 0.22 15.40
N ILE A 101 -11.76 -0.30 14.42
CA ILE A 101 -12.91 0.42 13.87
C ILE A 101 -14.09 0.50 14.86
N VAL A 102 -14.29 -0.51 15.72
CA VAL A 102 -15.23 -0.39 16.86
C VAL A 102 -14.82 0.78 17.75
N SER A 103 -13.52 0.91 18.00
CA SER A 103 -12.96 2.00 18.79
C SER A 103 -13.19 3.38 18.20
N VAL A 104 -12.94 3.51 16.91
CA VAL A 104 -13.18 4.74 16.16
C VAL A 104 -14.67 5.10 16.13
N VAL A 105 -15.55 4.13 15.85
CA VAL A 105 -17.00 4.40 15.76
C VAL A 105 -17.60 4.83 17.10
N GLU A 106 -17.12 4.26 18.22
CA GLU A 106 -17.53 4.71 19.54
C GLU A 106 -17.01 6.12 19.87
N VAL A 107 -15.80 6.47 19.42
CA VAL A 107 -15.26 7.84 19.56
C VAL A 107 -16.09 8.83 18.75
N TRP A 108 -16.41 8.51 17.50
CA TRP A 108 -17.30 9.32 16.67
C TRP A 108 -18.70 9.49 17.26
N GLY A 109 -19.21 8.46 17.95
CA GLY A 109 -20.48 8.51 18.69
C GLY A 109 -20.37 9.11 20.10
N GLY A 110 -19.21 9.59 20.53
CA GLY A 110 -18.99 10.22 21.84
C GLY A 110 -19.09 9.26 23.04
N ARG A 111 -19.00 7.94 22.82
CA ARG A 111 -19.08 6.91 23.86
C ARG A 111 -17.72 6.44 24.39
N ARG A 112 -16.64 6.73 23.65
CA ARG A 112 -15.27 6.37 24.00
C ARG A 112 -14.37 7.60 23.98
N GLN A 113 -13.43 7.67 24.91
CA GLN A 113 -12.42 8.74 24.97
C GLN A 113 -11.37 8.53 23.86
N PRO A 114 -11.09 9.54 23.01
CA PRO A 114 -10.12 9.41 21.91
C PRO A 114 -8.71 8.99 22.34
N ALA A 115 -8.28 9.40 23.54
CA ALA A 115 -6.96 9.09 24.10
C ALA A 115 -6.61 7.59 24.10
N GLN A 116 -7.61 6.70 24.11
CA GLN A 116 -7.38 5.25 24.02
C GLN A 116 -6.77 4.82 22.68
N LEU A 117 -6.95 5.59 21.61
CA LEU A 117 -6.45 5.28 20.27
C LEU A 117 -5.11 5.94 19.94
N ILE A 118 -4.55 6.75 20.84
CA ILE A 118 -3.32 7.52 20.57
C ILE A 118 -2.14 6.62 20.15
N ARG A 119 -2.04 5.42 20.73
CA ARG A 119 -0.97 4.45 20.40
C ARG A 119 -1.21 3.70 19.08
N TRP A 120 -2.40 3.80 18.50
CA TRP A 120 -2.80 3.08 17.29
C TRP A 120 -2.85 3.99 16.06
N CYS A 121 -2.70 5.29 16.23
CA CYS A 121 -2.78 6.27 15.15
C CYS A 121 -1.49 7.08 15.06
N HIS A 122 -1.12 7.46 13.84
CA HIS A 122 -0.17 8.54 13.65
C HIS A 122 -0.74 9.83 14.26
N ARG A 123 0.15 10.71 14.76
CA ARG A 123 -0.21 11.96 15.46
C ARG A 123 -1.21 12.80 14.67
N VAL A 124 -0.99 12.97 13.37
CA VAL A 124 -1.88 13.74 12.47
C VAL A 124 -3.29 13.15 12.45
N ILE A 125 -3.41 11.83 12.27
CA ILE A 125 -4.70 11.12 12.22
C ILE A 125 -5.40 11.15 13.58
N TYR A 126 -4.64 11.03 14.67
CA TYR A 126 -5.18 11.18 16.02
C TYR A 126 -5.81 12.58 16.23
N MET A 127 -5.16 13.64 15.77
CA MET A 127 -5.67 15.01 15.91
C MET A 127 -6.94 15.24 15.08
N GLU A 128 -7.06 14.62 13.91
CA GLU A 128 -8.28 14.63 13.11
C GLU A 128 -9.41 13.84 13.80
N LEU A 129 -9.09 12.65 14.31
CA LEU A 129 -10.04 11.84 15.08
C LEU A 129 -10.56 12.62 16.29
N LEU A 130 -9.69 13.31 17.03
CA LEU A 130 -10.05 14.14 18.17
C LEU A 130 -11.05 15.24 17.80
N LYS A 131 -10.85 15.92 16.66
CA LYS A 131 -11.80 16.94 16.15
C LYS A 131 -13.16 16.34 15.76
N SER A 132 -13.15 15.08 15.29
CA SER A 132 -14.36 14.37 14.86
C SER A 132 -15.10 13.62 15.98
N ALA A 133 -14.56 13.63 17.21
CA ALA A 133 -15.16 12.95 18.34
C ALA A 133 -16.56 13.52 18.66
N GLY A 134 -17.54 12.63 18.86
CA GLY A 134 -18.93 13.02 19.12
C GLY A 134 -19.68 13.68 17.96
N THR A 135 -19.10 13.72 16.74
CA THR A 135 -19.79 14.31 15.58
C THR A 135 -20.96 13.47 15.08
N GLN A 136 -20.98 12.17 15.37
CA GLN A 136 -22.06 11.27 14.96
C GLN A 136 -23.08 11.13 16.09
N ARG A 137 -24.36 11.34 15.77
CA ARG A 137 -25.46 11.26 16.75
C ARG A 137 -25.76 9.84 17.22
N GLU A 138 -25.44 8.86 16.37
CA GLU A 138 -25.71 7.45 16.61
C GLU A 138 -24.41 6.64 16.52
N ILE A 139 -24.35 5.53 17.26
CA ILE A 139 -23.25 4.58 17.17
C ILE A 139 -23.47 3.72 15.93
N GLY A 140 -22.54 3.79 14.99
CA GLY A 140 -22.57 3.00 13.77
C GLY A 140 -22.45 1.50 14.04
N LYS A 141 -23.17 0.69 13.28
CA LYS A 141 -23.02 -0.78 13.27
C LYS A 141 -22.15 -1.19 12.09
N ILE A 142 -21.04 -1.85 12.36
CA ILE A 142 -20.16 -2.40 11.33
C ILE A 142 -20.89 -3.54 10.60
N LYS A 143 -20.84 -3.52 9.26
CA LYS A 143 -21.55 -4.48 8.41
C LYS A 143 -20.62 -5.38 7.63
N SER A 144 -19.55 -4.82 7.08
CA SER A 144 -18.51 -5.56 6.38
C SER A 144 -17.21 -4.79 6.40
N ILE A 145 -16.12 -5.52 6.28
CA ILE A 145 -14.75 -5.00 6.17
C ILE A 145 -14.17 -5.64 4.92
N HIS A 146 -13.68 -4.81 4.00
CA HIS A 146 -12.93 -5.24 2.83
C HIS A 146 -11.50 -4.75 2.97
N GLN A 147 -10.54 -5.64 2.78
CA GLN A 147 -9.13 -5.37 3.05
C GLN A 147 -8.30 -5.75 1.83
N SER A 148 -7.29 -4.95 1.55
CA SER A 148 -6.28 -5.21 0.54
C SER A 148 -4.91 -5.00 1.18
N GLU A 149 -3.99 -5.92 0.91
CA GLU A 149 -2.59 -5.84 1.35
C GLU A 149 -1.72 -5.63 0.11
N PRO A 150 -1.63 -4.38 -0.41
CA PRO A 150 -0.92 -4.12 -1.66
C PRO A 150 0.58 -4.40 -1.54
N PHE A 151 1.12 -4.24 -0.33
CA PHE A 151 2.51 -4.51 0.03
C PHE A 151 2.58 -5.14 1.42
N ASP A 152 3.69 -5.83 1.70
CA ASP A 152 3.95 -6.36 3.03
C ASP A 152 3.95 -5.23 4.07
N GLY A 153 3.33 -5.46 5.23
CA GLY A 153 3.19 -4.44 6.27
C GLY A 153 2.29 -3.26 5.90
N ILE A 154 1.55 -3.30 4.79
CA ILE A 154 0.58 -2.25 4.41
C ILE A 154 -0.80 -2.86 4.24
N CYS A 155 -1.81 -2.29 4.90
CA CYS A 155 -3.20 -2.65 4.67
C CYS A 155 -4.05 -1.42 4.33
N GLU A 156 -4.86 -1.55 3.30
CA GLU A 156 -5.94 -0.63 2.98
C GLU A 156 -7.28 -1.31 3.29
N SER A 157 -8.08 -0.70 4.15
CA SER A 157 -9.35 -1.26 4.62
C SER A 157 -10.49 -0.30 4.33
N THR A 158 -11.58 -0.83 3.75
CA THR A 158 -12.86 -0.13 3.59
C THR A 158 -13.90 -0.81 4.46
N VAL A 159 -14.47 -0.07 5.41
CA VAL A 159 -15.46 -0.58 6.36
C VAL A 159 -16.81 0.04 6.08
N VAL A 160 -17.83 -0.79 5.85
CA VAL A 160 -19.21 -0.33 5.69
C VAL A 160 -19.87 -0.24 7.06
N ILE A 161 -20.40 0.93 7.38
CA ILE A 161 -20.98 1.26 8.69
C ILE A 161 -22.40 1.76 8.49
N ARG A 162 -23.34 1.15 9.22
CA ARG A 162 -24.74 1.57 9.25
C ARG A 162 -25.00 2.51 10.43
N PHE A 163 -25.36 3.75 10.14
CA PHE A 163 -25.85 4.74 11.10
C PHE A 163 -27.37 4.85 10.96
N GLY A 164 -28.11 4.17 11.84
CA GLY A 164 -29.57 4.14 11.80
C GLY A 164 -30.12 3.58 10.48
N ALA A 165 -30.70 4.45 9.65
CA ALA A 165 -31.21 4.10 8.32
C ALA A 165 -30.21 4.33 7.17
N ARG A 166 -29.05 4.93 7.43
CA ARG A 166 -28.06 5.31 6.41
C ARG A 166 -26.82 4.41 6.47
N TYR A 167 -26.20 4.18 5.31
CA TYR A 167 -24.90 3.54 5.20
C TYR A 167 -23.85 4.58 4.87
N ARG A 168 -22.68 4.43 5.48
CA ARG A 168 -21.48 5.23 5.27
C ARG A 168 -20.28 4.30 5.22
N SER A 169 -19.17 4.78 4.68
CA SER A 169 -17.95 3.98 4.58
C SER A 169 -16.79 4.68 5.27
N ALA A 170 -16.08 3.95 6.12
CA ALA A 170 -14.80 4.40 6.64
C ALA A 170 -13.66 3.80 5.80
N VAL A 171 -12.75 4.65 5.34
CA VAL A 171 -11.52 4.24 4.66
C VAL A 171 -10.38 4.37 5.65
N ILE A 172 -9.56 3.33 5.75
CA ILE A 172 -8.50 3.20 6.74
C ILE A 172 -7.23 2.69 6.05
N ARG A 173 -6.08 3.28 6.38
CA ARG A 173 -4.77 2.74 6.03
C ARG A 173 -4.02 2.36 7.29
N PHE A 174 -3.45 1.16 7.32
CA PHE A 174 -2.52 0.71 8.35
C PHE A 174 -1.14 0.45 7.76
N GLU A 175 -0.13 0.79 8.55
CA GLU A 175 1.28 0.49 8.31
C GLU A 175 1.85 -0.30 9.48
N GLY A 176 2.62 -1.33 9.18
CA GLY A 176 3.35 -2.15 10.12
C GLY A 176 4.63 -1.46 10.54
N VAL A 177 4.69 -0.95 11.76
CA VAL A 177 5.85 -0.24 12.32
C VAL A 177 6.08 -0.62 13.77
N ASP A 178 7.33 -0.80 14.17
CA ASP A 178 7.75 -1.11 15.54
C ASP A 178 6.95 -2.27 16.18
N GLY A 179 6.65 -3.33 15.42
CA GLY A 179 5.90 -4.48 15.94
C GLY A 179 4.39 -4.30 16.08
N ARG A 180 3.80 -3.22 15.52
CA ARG A 180 2.36 -2.95 15.60
C ARG A 180 1.80 -2.36 14.31
N TRP A 181 0.48 -2.49 14.15
CA TRP A 181 -0.27 -1.75 13.16
C TRP A 181 -0.49 -0.29 13.62
N LEU A 182 -0.09 0.67 12.78
CA LEU A 182 -0.29 2.10 12.98
C LEU A 182 -1.22 2.64 11.90
N CYS A 183 -2.28 3.33 12.30
CA CYS A 183 -3.21 3.98 11.38
C CYS A 183 -2.60 5.27 10.82
N THR A 184 -2.41 5.31 9.50
CA THR A 184 -1.84 6.47 8.77
C THR A 184 -2.85 7.13 7.83
N ALA A 185 -4.06 6.61 7.70
CA ALA A 185 -5.18 7.33 7.12
C ALA A 185 -6.48 6.86 7.75
N LEU A 186 -7.39 7.79 8.03
CA LEU A 186 -8.73 7.49 8.52
C LEU A 186 -9.71 8.55 8.02
N HIS A 187 -10.71 8.13 7.28
CA HIS A 187 -11.74 9.04 6.79
C HIS A 187 -13.11 8.39 6.76
N LEU A 188 -14.16 9.15 7.11
CA LEU A 188 -15.54 8.70 7.05
C LEU A 188 -16.28 9.42 5.92
N LEU A 189 -16.65 8.66 4.89
CA LEU A 189 -17.38 9.10 3.69
C LEU A 189 -18.88 9.18 3.97
#